data_AF-A0A7J6R928-F1
#
_entry.id   AF-A0A7J6R928-F1
#
_cell.length_a   1.000
_cell.length_b   1.000
_cell.length_c   1.000
_cell.angle_alpha   90.00
_cell.angle_beta   90.00
_cell.angle_gamma   90.00
#
_symmetry.space_group_name_H-M   'P 1'
#
loop_
_entity.id
_entity.type
_entity.pdbx_description
1 polymer ?
#
loop_
_entity_poly.entity_id
_entity_poly.type
_entity_poly.pdbx_seq_one_letter_code
_entity_poly.pdbx_strand_id
1 'polypeptide(L)'
;FGECAEHPPQLIESVCLDCAKLMCQQCILLTDHPSHHQLISTIDVFRASPPPLPSDNEQRHLVRTIELLHKRMLSVRANFVAVRDALDKHLGDLLTRSSDIRYQRTEALDSIRREVLTDLIHFEWSSAFYLHQRLCLPMGEYLVARANYERGREFLVPVLREQAIDEKELAKKWLESRLPSTVTTPLTVSGTMDVFPAAVGDRLGPRTELMPGGFDAAEPPAVVG
;
A
#
# COMPACT_ATOMS: atom_id res chain seq x y z
N PHE A 1 51.45 -5.98 24.26
CA PHE A 1 51.94 -7.34 24.53
C PHE A 1 52.54 -7.87 23.24
N GLY A 2 53.78 -8.34 23.26
CA GLY A 2 54.50 -8.72 22.04
C GLY A 2 55.94 -9.11 22.31
N GLU A 3 56.67 -9.40 21.23
CA GLU A 3 58.10 -9.70 21.24
C GLU A 3 58.92 -8.46 21.64
N CYS A 4 60.03 -8.70 22.33
CA CYS A 4 60.96 -7.66 22.74
C CYS A 4 61.67 -7.09 21.51
N ALA A 5 61.66 -5.76 21.37
CA ALA A 5 62.33 -5.08 20.26
C ALA A 5 63.86 -5.34 20.20
N GLU A 6 64.47 -5.60 21.36
CA GLU A 6 65.91 -5.90 21.49
C GLU A 6 66.20 -7.41 21.46
N HIS A 7 65.21 -8.25 21.77
CA HIS A 7 65.34 -9.71 21.84
C HIS A 7 64.15 -10.37 21.11
N PRO A 8 64.19 -10.45 19.77
CA PRO A 8 63.04 -10.77 18.94
C PRO A 8 62.36 -12.14 19.16
N PRO A 9 62.97 -13.21 19.73
CA PRO A 9 62.21 -14.41 20.07
C PRO A 9 61.60 -14.38 21.49
N GLN A 10 61.89 -13.36 22.30
CA GLN A 10 61.42 -13.30 23.69
C GLN A 10 60.21 -12.40 23.86
N LEU A 11 59.24 -12.90 24.62
CA LEU A 11 58.04 -12.14 24.96
C LEU A 11 58.32 -11.18 26.12
N ILE A 12 57.69 -10.01 26.05
CA ILE A 12 57.68 -9.04 27.13
C ILE A 12 56.68 -9.51 28.19
N GLU A 13 57.17 -9.94 29.34
CA GLU A 13 56.36 -10.50 30.42
C GLU A 13 56.24 -9.56 31.63
N SER A 14 57.22 -8.66 31.82
CA SER A 14 57.35 -7.84 33.02
C SER A 14 57.49 -6.34 32.72
N VAL A 15 57.12 -5.52 33.70
CA VAL A 15 57.29 -4.07 33.71
C VAL A 15 58.10 -3.70 34.94
N CYS A 16 59.17 -2.94 34.77
CA CYS A 16 59.82 -2.28 35.90
C CYS A 16 59.03 -1.01 36.25
N LEU A 17 58.57 -0.92 37.49
CA LEU A 17 57.82 0.24 37.97
C LEU A 17 58.69 1.49 38.09
N ASP A 18 59.97 1.32 38.48
CA ASP A 18 60.88 2.44 38.72
C ASP A 18 61.41 3.06 37.41
N CYS A 19 61.64 2.22 36.40
CA CYS A 19 62.09 2.66 35.07
C CYS A 19 60.93 2.96 34.11
N ALA A 20 59.71 2.57 34.46
CA ALA A 20 58.54 2.54 33.56
C ALA A 20 58.83 1.86 32.20
N LYS A 21 59.67 0.80 32.22
CA LYS A 21 60.10 0.07 31.02
C LYS A 21 59.52 -1.34 30.97
N LEU A 22 59.12 -1.75 29.78
CA LEU A 22 58.69 -3.10 29.44
C LEU A 22 59.92 -3.99 29.21
N MET A 23 59.98 -5.13 29.88
CA MET A 23 61.16 -6.00 29.88
C MET A 23 60.79 -7.47 29.64
N CYS A 24 61.55 -8.14 28.77
CA CYS A 24 61.59 -9.60 28.67
C CYS A 24 62.62 -10.18 29.67
N GLN A 25 62.65 -11.51 29.80
CA GLN A 25 63.57 -12.18 30.71
C GLN A 25 65.05 -11.90 30.39
N GLN A 26 65.42 -11.81 29.11
CA GLN A 26 66.78 -11.44 28.68
C GLN A 26 67.12 -9.99 29.00
N CYS A 27 66.18 -9.06 28.85
CA CYS A 27 66.42 -7.67 29.27
C CYS A 27 66.73 -7.59 30.77
N ILE A 28 66.04 -8.38 31.62
CA ILE A 28 66.28 -8.38 33.06
C ILE A 28 67.69 -8.90 33.39
N LEU A 29 68.18 -9.88 32.62
CA LEU A 29 69.46 -10.56 32.90
C LEU A 29 70.68 -9.86 32.27
N LEU A 30 70.49 -9.19 31.12
CA LEU A 30 71.61 -8.66 30.31
C LEU A 30 71.80 -7.15 30.43
N THR A 31 70.81 -6.41 30.92
CA THR A 31 70.96 -4.96 31.14
C THR A 31 71.47 -4.66 32.54
N ASP A 32 72.19 -3.55 32.72
CA ASP A 32 72.57 -2.98 34.03
C ASP A 32 71.34 -2.41 34.76
N HIS A 33 70.30 -3.23 34.89
CA HIS A 33 69.13 -2.90 35.65
C HIS A 33 69.42 -3.20 37.13
N PRO A 34 69.35 -2.20 38.02
CA PRO A 34 69.69 -2.42 39.41
C PRO A 34 68.72 -3.44 40.03
N SER A 35 69.27 -4.39 40.79
CA SER A 35 68.54 -5.50 41.41
C SER A 35 67.50 -5.05 42.45
N HIS A 36 67.51 -3.77 42.83
CA HIS A 36 66.58 -3.18 43.79
C HIS A 36 65.28 -2.67 43.16
N HIS A 37 65.18 -2.62 41.84
CA HIS A 37 63.98 -2.13 41.17
C HIS A 37 62.84 -3.15 41.20
N GLN A 38 61.62 -2.67 41.39
CA GLN A 38 60.44 -3.53 41.51
C GLN A 38 59.90 -3.91 40.11
N LEU A 39 59.92 -5.21 39.83
CA LEU A 39 59.33 -5.79 38.62
C LEU A 39 57.93 -6.34 38.93
N ILE A 40 56.96 -5.99 38.10
CA ILE A 40 55.59 -6.54 38.16
C ILE A 40 55.25 -7.18 36.81
N SER A 41 54.45 -8.24 36.81
CA SER A 41 53.96 -8.83 35.57
C SER A 41 53.12 -7.84 34.78
N THR A 42 53.31 -7.79 33.47
CA THR A 42 52.47 -7.01 32.55
C THR A 42 50.97 -7.32 32.70
N ILE A 43 50.61 -8.55 33.08
CA ILE A 43 49.23 -8.96 33.34
C ILE A 43 48.69 -8.28 34.60
N ASP A 44 49.50 -8.23 35.66
CA ASP A 44 49.11 -7.64 36.94
C ASP A 44 49.06 -6.10 36.84
N VAL A 45 49.98 -5.49 36.09
CA VAL A 45 49.91 -4.05 35.76
C VAL A 45 48.64 -3.73 34.97
N PHE A 46 48.27 -4.56 34.00
CA PHE A 46 47.06 -4.36 33.23
C PHE A 46 45.79 -4.52 34.09
N ARG A 47 45.76 -5.51 34.99
CA ARG A 47 44.65 -5.71 35.93
C ARG A 47 44.54 -4.60 36.98
N ALA A 48 45.67 -4.03 37.39
CA ALA A 48 45.73 -2.93 38.36
C ALA A 48 45.50 -1.55 37.72
N SER A 49 45.65 -1.43 36.40
CA SER A 49 45.32 -0.20 35.69
C SER A 49 43.80 -0.03 35.60
N PRO A 50 43.22 1.06 36.13
CA PRO A 50 41.82 1.35 35.88
C PRO A 50 41.61 1.50 34.36
N PRO A 51 40.47 1.05 33.80
CA PRO A 51 40.14 1.35 32.41
C PRO A 51 40.14 2.88 32.26
N PRO A 52 40.68 3.44 31.16
CA PRO A 52 40.67 4.88 30.96
C PRO A 52 39.23 5.36 31.03
N LEU A 53 38.91 6.16 32.05
CA LEU A 53 37.63 6.84 32.14
C LEU A 53 37.54 7.74 30.90
N PRO A 54 36.45 7.65 30.10
CA PRO A 54 36.28 8.51 28.95
C PRO A 54 36.41 9.96 29.41
N SER A 55 37.10 10.78 28.64
CA SER A 55 37.29 12.17 29.02
C SER A 55 35.92 12.85 29.18
N ASP A 56 35.84 13.82 30.09
CA ASP A 56 34.60 14.57 30.37
C ASP A 56 33.96 15.17 29.08
N ASN A 57 34.79 15.44 28.07
CA ASN A 57 34.37 15.90 26.75
C ASN A 57 33.75 14.80 25.88
N GLU A 58 34.31 13.59 25.88
CA GLU A 58 33.77 12.43 25.15
C GLU A 58 32.44 11.98 25.74
N GLN A 59 32.32 11.99 27.07
CA GLN A 59 31.07 11.66 27.75
C GLN A 59 29.96 12.66 27.40
N ARG A 60 30.26 13.97 27.40
CA ARG A 60 29.30 15.01 26.96
C ARG A 60 28.94 14.87 25.48
N HIS A 61 29.89 14.51 24.62
CA HIS A 61 29.63 14.28 23.19
C HIS A 61 28.70 13.08 22.97
N LEU A 62 28.93 11.98 23.69
CA LEU A 62 28.07 10.79 23.64
C LEU A 62 26.65 11.11 24.09
N VAL A 63 26.49 11.83 25.21
CA VAL A 63 25.16 12.23 25.71
C VAL A 63 24.41 13.08 24.67
N ARG A 64 25.06 14.10 24.11
CA ARG A 64 24.45 14.93 23.04
C ARG A 64 24.07 14.12 21.81
N THR A 65 24.90 13.15 21.44
CA THR A 65 24.63 12.27 20.29
C THR A 65 23.41 11.38 20.57
N ILE A 66 23.31 10.81 21.76
CA ILE A 66 22.17 10.00 22.20
C ILE A 66 20.89 10.84 22.22
N GLU A 67 20.92 12.06 22.76
CA GLU A 67 19.77 12.96 22.77
C GLU A 67 19.31 13.32 21.35
N LEU A 68 20.25 13.58 20.44
CA LEU A 68 19.94 13.91 19.05
C LEU A 68 19.34 12.72 18.32
N LEU A 69 19.88 11.51 18.52
CA LEU A 69 19.32 10.27 17.97
C LEU A 69 17.92 10.00 18.54
N HIS A 70 17.71 10.22 19.84
CA HIS A 70 16.41 10.08 20.47
C HIS A 70 15.37 11.04 19.88
N LYS A 71 15.72 12.31 19.70
CA LYS A 71 14.86 13.30 19.04
C LYS A 71 14.50 12.91 17.61
N ARG A 72 15.48 12.42 16.84
CA ARG A 72 15.23 11.91 15.47
C ARG A 72 14.30 10.70 15.48
N MET A 73 14.49 9.76 16.40
CA MET A 73 13.63 8.59 16.53
C MET A 73 12.18 8.98 16.85
N LEU A 74 11.98 9.94 17.76
CA LEU A 74 10.64 10.47 18.06
C LEU A 74 10.00 11.14 16.85
N SER A 75 10.75 11.91 16.07
CA SER A 75 10.26 12.53 14.83
C SER A 75 9.86 11.47 13.79
N VAL A 76 10.69 10.45 13.59
CA VAL A 76 10.38 9.33 12.68
C VAL A 76 9.12 8.61 13.13
N ARG A 77 8.98 8.34 14.43
CA ARG A 77 7.77 7.72 15.00
C ARG A 77 6.53 8.59 14.77
N ALA A 78 6.62 9.90 15.00
CA ALA A 78 5.51 10.81 14.76
C ALA A 78 5.08 10.82 13.29
N ASN A 79 6.04 10.79 12.36
CA ASN A 79 5.77 10.69 10.92
C ASN A 79 5.08 9.38 10.57
N PHE A 80 5.53 8.24 11.12
CA PHE A 80 4.87 6.96 10.90
C PHE A 80 3.43 6.93 11.41
N VAL A 81 3.18 7.54 12.58
CA VAL A 81 1.82 7.67 13.10
C VAL A 81 0.96 8.53 12.17
N ALA A 82 1.46 9.68 11.72
CA ALA A 82 0.73 10.55 10.80
C ALA A 82 0.41 9.87 9.47
N VAL A 83 1.37 9.11 8.90
CA VAL A 83 1.15 8.36 7.66
C VAL A 83 0.13 7.24 7.86
N ARG A 84 0.22 6.50 8.97
CA ARG A 84 -0.75 5.45 9.30
C ARG A 84 -2.15 6.05 9.44
N ASP A 85 -2.29 7.14 10.19
CA ASP A 85 -3.59 7.77 10.43
C ASP A 85 -4.19 8.34 9.12
N ALA A 86 -3.35 8.85 8.21
CA ALA A 86 -3.77 9.25 6.87
C ALA A 86 -4.21 8.05 6.00
N LEU A 87 -3.46 6.95 6.05
CA LEU A 87 -3.80 5.71 5.35
C LEU A 87 -5.13 5.14 5.85
N ASP A 88 -5.33 5.09 7.17
CA ASP A 88 -6.55 4.60 7.79
C ASP A 88 -7.75 5.47 7.39
N LYS A 89 -7.57 6.79 7.33
CA LYS A 89 -8.60 7.71 6.83
C LYS A 89 -8.93 7.44 5.36
N HIS A 90 -7.93 7.34 4.49
CA HIS A 90 -8.15 7.05 3.07
C HIS A 90 -8.82 5.68 2.85
N LEU A 91 -8.45 4.68 3.64
CA LEU A 91 -9.11 3.38 3.64
C LEU A 91 -10.58 3.50 4.03
N GLY A 92 -10.89 4.25 5.09
CA GLY A 92 -12.26 4.56 5.50
C GLY A 92 -13.07 5.27 4.41
N ASP A 93 -12.48 6.27 3.76
CA ASP A 93 -13.10 7.02 2.66
C ASP A 93 -13.36 6.12 1.43
N LEU A 94 -12.46 5.18 1.14
CA LEU A 94 -12.66 4.22 0.05
C LEU A 94 -13.74 3.18 0.36
N LEU A 95 -13.78 2.69 1.60
CA LEU A 95 -14.82 1.74 2.03
C LEU A 95 -16.21 2.36 1.98
N THR A 96 -16.35 3.60 2.45
CA THR A 96 -17.62 4.35 2.39
C THR A 96 -18.05 4.64 0.95
N ARG A 97 -17.15 5.12 0.09
CA ARG A 97 -17.44 5.28 -1.35
C ARG A 97 -17.86 3.96 -2.00
N SER A 98 -17.21 2.86 -1.65
CA SER A 98 -17.55 1.54 -2.18
C SER A 98 -18.96 1.12 -1.76
N SER A 99 -19.34 1.32 -0.49
CA SER A 99 -20.70 1.02 -0.03
C SER A 99 -21.74 1.89 -0.70
N ASP A 100 -21.47 3.18 -0.88
CA ASP A 100 -22.40 4.12 -1.51
C ASP A 100 -22.66 3.76 -2.98
N ILE A 101 -21.60 3.43 -3.72
CA ILE A 101 -21.73 3.00 -5.12
C ILE A 101 -22.50 1.68 -5.22
N ARG A 102 -22.24 0.73 -4.31
CA ARG A 102 -23.00 -0.52 -4.28
C ARG A 102 -24.48 -0.25 -4.03
N TYR A 103 -24.79 0.62 -3.07
CA TYR A 103 -26.16 1.01 -2.76
C TYR A 103 -26.86 1.64 -3.97
N GLN A 104 -26.24 2.63 -4.62
CA GLN A 104 -26.78 3.28 -5.82
C GLN A 104 -27.02 2.28 -6.96
N ARG A 105 -26.10 1.33 -7.17
CA ARG A 105 -26.27 0.28 -8.19
C ARG A 105 -27.43 -0.66 -7.86
N THR A 106 -27.57 -1.07 -6.60
CA THR A 106 -28.70 -1.92 -6.19
C THR A 106 -30.03 -1.18 -6.33
N GLU A 107 -30.08 0.10 -5.98
CA GLU A 107 -31.28 0.92 -6.10
C GLU A 107 -31.70 1.11 -7.57
N ALA A 108 -30.73 1.37 -8.46
CA ALA A 108 -30.99 1.46 -9.89
C ALA A 108 -31.53 0.14 -10.47
N LEU A 109 -30.94 -1.00 -10.09
CA LEU A 109 -31.43 -2.32 -10.50
C LEU A 109 -32.83 -2.60 -9.95
N ASP A 110 -33.13 -2.22 -8.71
CA ASP A 110 -34.47 -2.36 -8.14
C ASP A 110 -35.50 -1.47 -8.85
N SER A 111 -35.12 -0.27 -9.28
CA SER A 111 -35.97 0.60 -10.10
C SER A 111 -36.31 -0.05 -11.43
N ILE A 112 -35.30 -0.58 -12.15
CA ILE A 112 -35.50 -1.29 -13.41
C ILE A 112 -36.38 -2.52 -13.20
N ARG A 113 -36.14 -3.29 -12.12
CA ARG A 113 -36.97 -4.44 -11.77
C ARG A 113 -38.44 -4.06 -11.60
N ARG A 114 -38.73 -2.96 -10.88
CA ARG A 114 -40.12 -2.47 -10.69
C ARG A 114 -40.75 -2.07 -12.02
N GLU A 115 -40.00 -1.41 -12.89
CA GLU A 115 -40.49 -1.00 -14.21
C GLU A 115 -40.84 -2.22 -15.07
N VAL A 116 -39.94 -3.20 -15.18
CA VAL A 116 -40.19 -4.45 -15.93
C VAL A 116 -41.38 -5.22 -15.38
N LEU A 117 -41.52 -5.30 -14.05
CA LEU A 117 -42.69 -5.93 -13.43
C LEU A 117 -43.98 -5.19 -13.77
N THR A 118 -43.95 -3.87 -13.83
CA THR A 118 -45.12 -3.05 -14.20
C THR A 118 -45.50 -3.29 -15.65
N ASP A 119 -44.52 -3.35 -16.55
CA ASP A 119 -44.74 -3.66 -17.97
C ASP A 119 -45.34 -5.06 -18.14
N LEU A 120 -44.83 -6.07 -17.43
CA LEU A 120 -45.38 -7.43 -17.43
C LEU A 120 -46.85 -7.45 -16.98
N ILE A 121 -47.19 -6.74 -15.91
CA ILE A 121 -48.57 -6.62 -15.44
C ILE A 121 -49.45 -5.96 -16.51
N HIS A 122 -48.96 -4.92 -17.19
CA HIS A 122 -49.68 -4.30 -18.30
C HIS A 122 -49.90 -5.26 -19.48
N PHE A 123 -48.92 -6.10 -19.81
CA PHE A 123 -49.09 -7.13 -20.84
C PHE A 123 -50.15 -8.17 -20.45
N GLU A 124 -50.16 -8.62 -19.19
CA GLU A 124 -51.18 -9.54 -18.70
C GLU A 124 -52.58 -8.91 -18.71
N TRP A 125 -52.70 -7.68 -18.21
CA TRP A 125 -53.96 -6.93 -18.21
C TRP A 125 -54.51 -6.69 -19.60
N SER A 126 -53.66 -6.25 -20.53
CA SER A 126 -54.08 -6.04 -21.92
C SER A 126 -54.53 -7.36 -22.55
N SER A 127 -53.82 -8.46 -22.32
CA SER A 127 -54.21 -9.80 -22.81
C SER A 127 -55.58 -10.24 -22.26
N ALA A 128 -55.81 -10.07 -20.97
CA ALA A 128 -57.09 -10.38 -20.32
C ALA A 128 -58.23 -9.49 -20.85
N PHE A 129 -57.97 -8.20 -21.04
CA PHE A 129 -58.91 -7.26 -21.63
C PHE A 129 -59.34 -7.66 -23.04
N TYR A 130 -58.40 -8.10 -23.89
CA TYR A 130 -58.74 -8.58 -25.23
C TYR A 130 -59.54 -9.88 -25.24
N LEU A 131 -59.23 -10.81 -24.32
CA LEU A 131 -60.05 -12.00 -24.13
C LEU A 131 -61.49 -11.64 -23.73
N HIS A 132 -61.64 -10.66 -22.84
CA HIS A 132 -62.94 -10.17 -22.43
C HIS A 132 -63.69 -9.47 -23.58
N GLN A 133 -63.03 -8.61 -24.36
CA GLN A 133 -63.61 -7.97 -25.54
C GLN A 133 -64.15 -8.99 -26.55
N ARG A 134 -63.42 -10.10 -26.78
CA ARG A 134 -63.87 -11.17 -27.67
C ARG A 134 -65.19 -11.81 -27.24
N LEU A 135 -65.47 -11.84 -25.95
CA LEU A 135 -66.67 -12.47 -25.38
C LEU A 135 -67.84 -11.49 -25.22
N CYS A 136 -67.54 -10.20 -25.04
CA CYS A 136 -68.54 -9.20 -24.66
C CYS A 136 -68.95 -8.25 -25.80
N LEU A 137 -68.14 -8.08 -26.83
CA LEU A 137 -68.47 -7.22 -27.96
C LEU A 137 -69.27 -7.97 -29.03
N PRO A 138 -70.24 -7.29 -29.69
CA PRO A 138 -70.80 -7.76 -30.95
C PRO A 138 -69.68 -7.99 -31.98
N MET A 139 -69.85 -8.99 -32.86
CA MET A 139 -68.82 -9.42 -33.81
C MET A 139 -68.24 -8.27 -34.66
N GLY A 140 -69.07 -7.32 -35.10
CA GLY A 140 -68.63 -6.16 -35.88
C GLY A 140 -67.68 -5.23 -35.12
N GLU A 141 -68.01 -4.91 -33.87
CA GLU A 141 -67.19 -4.04 -33.00
C GLU A 141 -65.88 -4.74 -32.59
N TYR A 142 -65.95 -6.05 -32.34
CA TYR A 142 -64.77 -6.86 -32.05
C TYR A 142 -63.77 -6.87 -33.21
N LEU A 143 -64.23 -7.02 -34.45
CA LEU A 143 -63.34 -7.04 -35.63
C LEU A 143 -62.60 -5.71 -35.81
N VAL A 144 -63.27 -4.58 -35.55
CA VAL A 144 -62.65 -3.24 -35.60
C VAL A 144 -61.63 -3.08 -34.46
N ALA A 145 -61.99 -3.45 -33.23
CA ALA A 145 -61.10 -3.39 -32.08
C ALA A 145 -59.84 -4.27 -32.27
N ARG A 146 -60.04 -5.50 -32.78
CA ARG A 146 -58.95 -6.43 -33.09
C ARG A 146 -58.01 -5.88 -34.17
N ALA A 147 -58.55 -5.34 -35.25
CA ALA A 147 -57.73 -4.76 -36.33
C ALA A 147 -56.89 -3.57 -35.85
N ASN A 148 -57.45 -2.73 -34.97
CA ASN A 148 -56.72 -1.62 -34.36
C ASN A 148 -55.61 -2.11 -33.42
N TYR A 149 -55.85 -3.18 -32.66
CA TYR A 149 -54.84 -3.80 -31.82
C TYR A 149 -53.72 -4.46 -32.62
N GLU A 150 -54.04 -5.27 -33.63
CA GLU A 150 -53.05 -5.90 -34.50
C GLU A 150 -52.17 -4.84 -35.18
N ARG A 151 -52.77 -3.75 -35.67
CA ARG A 151 -52.04 -2.60 -36.24
C ARG A 151 -51.13 -1.90 -35.21
N GLY A 152 -51.60 -1.73 -33.96
CA GLY A 152 -50.78 -1.19 -32.87
C GLY A 152 -49.60 -2.10 -32.51
N ARG A 153 -49.84 -3.42 -32.52
CA ARG A 153 -48.80 -4.43 -32.27
C ARG A 153 -47.77 -4.48 -33.41
N GLU A 154 -48.23 -4.42 -34.65
CA GLU A 154 -47.38 -4.34 -35.84
C GLU A 154 -46.58 -3.04 -35.94
N PHE A 155 -46.96 -1.98 -35.23
CA PHE A 155 -46.15 -0.77 -35.13
C PHE A 155 -45.08 -0.88 -34.04
N LEU A 156 -45.42 -1.45 -32.88
CA LEU A 156 -44.53 -1.58 -31.74
C LEU A 156 -43.48 -2.69 -31.90
N VAL A 157 -43.85 -3.82 -32.53
CA VAL A 157 -42.97 -4.99 -32.66
C VAL A 157 -41.78 -4.76 -33.61
N PRO A 158 -41.91 -4.08 -34.77
CA PRO A 158 -40.78 -3.75 -35.63
C PRO A 158 -39.86 -2.69 -35.04
N VAL A 159 -40.38 -1.68 -34.33
CA VAL A 159 -39.54 -0.70 -33.63
C VAL A 159 -38.65 -1.38 -32.58
N LEU A 160 -39.14 -2.46 -31.96
CA LEU A 160 -38.38 -3.30 -31.04
C LEU A 160 -37.50 -4.35 -31.75
N ARG A 161 -37.85 -4.83 -32.95
CA ARG A 161 -37.07 -5.85 -33.71
C ARG A 161 -35.99 -5.27 -34.62
N GLU A 162 -36.20 -4.11 -35.23
CA GLU A 162 -35.24 -3.50 -36.17
C GLU A 162 -33.94 -3.06 -35.47
N GLN A 163 -33.90 -3.01 -34.13
CA GLN A 163 -32.73 -2.63 -33.36
C GLN A 163 -31.90 -3.81 -32.80
N ALA A 164 -32.32 -5.07 -33.00
CA ALA A 164 -31.56 -6.22 -32.50
C ALA A 164 -31.67 -7.48 -33.36
N ILE A 165 -30.49 -8.00 -33.69
CA ILE A 165 -30.30 -9.27 -34.41
C ILE A 165 -30.36 -10.47 -33.43
N ASP A 166 -30.25 -10.20 -32.12
CA ASP A 166 -30.28 -11.18 -31.03
C ASP A 166 -31.07 -10.61 -29.83
N GLU A 167 -31.98 -11.39 -29.25
CA GLU A 167 -32.81 -10.99 -28.09
C GLU A 167 -31.93 -10.55 -26.90
N LYS A 168 -30.74 -11.15 -26.77
CA LYS A 168 -29.74 -10.78 -25.75
C LYS A 168 -29.13 -9.40 -26.01
N GLU A 169 -28.84 -9.07 -27.28
CA GLU A 169 -28.35 -7.73 -27.63
C GLU A 169 -29.43 -6.67 -27.44
N LEU A 170 -30.70 -7.00 -27.73
CA LEU A 170 -31.81 -6.09 -27.49
C LEU A 170 -31.95 -5.78 -26.00
N ALA A 171 -31.96 -6.82 -25.17
CA ALA A 171 -32.05 -6.67 -23.72
C ALA A 171 -30.86 -5.86 -23.18
N LYS A 172 -29.66 -6.09 -23.71
CA LYS A 172 -28.46 -5.33 -23.36
C LYS A 172 -28.57 -3.85 -23.75
N LYS A 173 -28.92 -3.53 -24.99
CA LYS A 173 -29.09 -2.14 -25.45
C LYS A 173 -30.23 -1.42 -24.73
N TRP A 174 -31.33 -2.12 -24.46
CA TRP A 174 -32.45 -1.61 -23.68
C TRP A 174 -32.02 -1.29 -22.24
N LEU A 175 -31.27 -2.20 -21.60
CA LEU A 175 -30.68 -1.96 -20.29
C LEU A 175 -29.69 -0.78 -20.32
N GLU A 176 -28.78 -0.73 -21.29
CA GLU A 176 -27.81 0.35 -21.45
C GLU A 176 -28.46 1.71 -21.68
N SER A 177 -29.60 1.77 -22.37
CA SER A 177 -30.37 3.00 -22.57
C SER A 177 -31.05 3.54 -21.31
N ARG A 178 -31.27 2.67 -20.31
CA ARG A 178 -32.00 2.99 -19.07
C ARG A 178 -31.11 2.99 -17.83
N LEU A 179 -29.91 2.41 -17.92
CA LEU A 179 -28.91 2.44 -16.86
C LEU A 179 -28.30 3.85 -16.79
N PRO A 180 -28.30 4.50 -15.61
CA PRO A 180 -27.56 5.73 -15.44
C PRO A 180 -26.06 5.48 -15.65
N SER A 181 -25.36 6.45 -16.25
CA SER A 181 -23.93 6.37 -16.60
C SER A 181 -23.02 6.05 -15.39
N THR A 182 -23.49 6.28 -14.18
CA THR A 182 -22.82 5.94 -12.92
C THR A 182 -22.70 4.44 -12.67
N VAL A 183 -23.53 3.61 -13.28
CA VAL A 183 -23.51 2.14 -13.12
C VAL A 183 -22.49 1.49 -14.06
N THR A 184 -22.28 2.07 -15.24
CA THR A 184 -21.47 1.48 -16.32
C THR A 184 -20.00 1.89 -16.31
N THR A 185 -19.61 2.97 -15.62
CA THR A 185 -18.20 3.36 -15.51
C THR A 185 -17.43 2.42 -14.58
N PRO A 186 -16.32 1.81 -15.02
CA PRO A 186 -15.40 1.10 -14.12
C PRO A 186 -14.80 2.10 -13.12
N LEU A 187 -14.68 1.68 -11.86
CA LEU A 187 -14.08 2.48 -10.81
C LEU A 187 -12.59 2.68 -11.07
N THR A 188 -12.21 3.82 -11.67
CA THR A 188 -10.82 4.27 -11.73
C THR A 188 -10.53 5.14 -10.52
N VAL A 189 -9.97 4.53 -9.47
CA VAL A 189 -9.40 5.30 -8.35
C VAL A 189 -7.98 5.69 -8.74
N SER A 190 -7.82 6.87 -9.33
CA SER A 190 -6.51 7.52 -9.45
C SER A 190 -6.28 8.34 -8.19
N GLY A 191 -5.43 7.84 -7.30
CA GLY A 191 -4.99 8.57 -6.11
C GLY A 191 -3.49 8.85 -6.21
N THR A 192 -3.11 10.13 -6.33
CA THR A 192 -1.74 10.55 -6.07
C THR A 192 -1.59 10.74 -4.57
N MET A 193 -0.73 9.93 -3.96
CA MET A 193 -0.34 10.12 -2.56
C MET A 193 0.78 11.16 -2.55
N ASP A 194 0.44 12.41 -2.19
CA ASP A 194 1.45 13.45 -1.98
C ASP A 194 2.23 13.12 -0.70
N VAL A 195 3.33 12.38 -0.88
CA VAL A 195 4.31 12.18 0.18
C VAL A 195 5.01 13.53 0.35
N PHE A 196 4.59 14.30 1.34
CA PHE A 196 5.29 15.53 1.74
C PHE A 196 6.78 15.19 1.93
N PRO A 197 7.70 15.92 1.26
CA PRO A 197 9.11 15.74 1.52
C PRO A 197 9.32 16.12 2.98
N ALA A 198 9.71 15.14 3.79
CA ALA A 198 10.20 15.40 5.13
C ALA A 198 11.23 16.53 5.01
N ALA A 199 11.14 17.52 5.90
CA ALA A 199 12.16 18.54 6.09
C ALA A 199 13.46 17.87 6.58
N VAL A 200 14.11 17.13 5.68
CA VAL A 200 15.49 16.68 5.76
C VAL A 200 16.27 17.81 5.13
N GLY A 201 16.54 18.83 5.94
CA GLY A 201 17.44 19.91 5.57
C GLY A 201 18.77 19.33 5.10
N ASP A 202 19.14 19.72 3.89
CA ASP A 202 20.47 19.88 3.34
C ASP A 202 21.48 18.75 3.60
N ARG A 203 21.58 17.86 2.60
CA ARG A 203 22.83 17.35 1.97
C ARG A 203 22.62 15.92 1.47
N LEU A 204 22.03 15.80 0.28
CA LEU A 204 22.33 14.68 -0.62
C LEU A 204 22.69 15.28 -1.98
N GLY A 205 23.83 14.84 -2.50
CA GLY A 205 24.45 15.30 -3.75
C GLY A 205 23.65 14.93 -5.01
N PRO A 206 24.27 15.01 -6.20
CA PRO A 206 23.58 15.37 -7.42
C PRO A 206 22.60 14.27 -7.89
N ARG A 207 21.40 14.74 -8.22
CA ARG A 207 20.34 14.14 -9.05
C ARG A 207 20.70 12.79 -9.69
N THR A 208 20.12 11.72 -9.16
CA THR A 208 19.74 10.58 -9.99
C THR A 208 18.34 10.86 -10.56
N GLU A 209 18.32 11.23 -11.84
CA GLU A 209 17.09 11.29 -12.64
C GLU A 209 16.50 9.88 -12.72
N LEU A 210 15.35 9.66 -12.10
CA LEU A 210 14.54 8.47 -12.33
C LEU A 210 13.82 8.65 -13.67
N MET A 211 14.26 7.86 -14.66
CA MET A 211 13.63 7.72 -15.98
C MET A 211 12.14 7.35 -15.87
N PRO A 212 11.30 7.76 -16.83
CA PRO A 212 9.89 7.37 -16.88
C PRO A 212 9.80 5.93 -17.42
N GLY A 213 9.71 4.94 -16.53
CA GLY A 213 9.35 3.57 -16.89
C GLY A 213 7.83 3.42 -16.88
N GLY A 214 7.24 3.30 -18.08
CA GLY A 214 5.84 2.92 -18.24
C GLY A 214 5.56 1.55 -17.65
N PHE A 215 4.50 1.44 -16.87
CA PHE A 215 3.91 0.16 -16.49
C PHE A 215 3.08 -0.33 -17.69
N ASP A 216 3.68 -1.17 -18.53
CA ASP A 216 2.93 -1.97 -19.48
C ASP A 216 2.09 -2.99 -18.69
N ALA A 217 0.78 -2.92 -18.90
CA ALA A 217 -0.19 -3.85 -18.35
C ALA A 217 0.09 -5.25 -18.94
N ALA A 218 0.50 -6.19 -18.09
CA ALA A 218 0.53 -7.60 -18.46
C ALA A 218 -0.92 -8.08 -18.65
N GLU A 219 -1.22 -8.59 -19.84
CA GLU A 219 -2.50 -9.24 -20.15
C GLU A 219 -2.73 -10.48 -19.25
N PRO A 220 -3.98 -10.75 -18.83
CA PRO A 220 -4.29 -11.95 -18.06
C PRO A 220 -4.21 -13.21 -18.94
N PRO A 221 -3.73 -14.35 -18.41
CA PRO A 221 -3.66 -15.58 -19.18
C PRO A 221 -5.06 -16.10 -19.53
N ALA A 222 -5.24 -16.45 -20.80
CA ALA A 222 -6.41 -17.12 -21.33
C ALA A 222 -6.58 -18.50 -20.69
N VAL A 223 -7.72 -18.72 -20.05
CA VAL A 223 -8.18 -20.05 -19.66
C VAL A 223 -8.71 -20.72 -20.92
N VAL A 224 -7.92 -21.62 -21.50
CA VAL A 224 -8.38 -22.59 -22.49
C VAL A 224 -9.02 -23.76 -21.72
N GLY A 225 -10.18 -24.19 -22.20
CA GLY A 225 -11.07 -25.16 -21.54
C GLY A 225 -10.57 -26.60 -21.47
#